data_AF-A0A5R8WQZ2-F1
#
_entry.id   AF-A0A5R8WQZ2-F1
#
_cell.length_a   1.000
_cell.length_b   1.000
_cell.length_c   1.000
_cell.angle_alpha   90.00
_cell.angle_beta   90.00
_cell.angle_gamma   90.00
#
_symmetry.space_group_name_H-M   'P 1'
#
loop_
_entity.id
_entity.type
_entity.pdbx_description
1 polymer ?
#
loop_
_entity_poly.entity_id
_entity_poly.type
_entity_poly.pdbx_seq_one_letter_code
_entity_poly.pdbx_strand_id
1 'polypeptide(L)'
;MSHFPDLPAEPGQEHLRRALHSMPQHEPDDALWTRISAHIDTDAAVSRALPELPAHEPDDDLWAVIVGRLDHEAAAPAPFSLHPAAEAEADIVPLHAAPAAEMPAEPAAPLQQPGVTHRWLTQPWHWATTAAAAVLVLAVVWWQRPLPVAAPAAVARVSTAAPEPAAATETISYGEEVLPTDQAATATFVGTAFDPLQAQGVAFIDAHCTSLPTVCQTTEFQELRTELAELEAEEQRLQKDAKRFGTSPELEQNQARVTTQKATVTRELIQLLIS
;
A
#
# COMPACT_ATOMS: atom_id res chain seq x y z
N MET A 1 10.76 36.19 -45.43
CA MET A 1 11.40 34.87 -45.58
C MET A 1 12.55 34.82 -44.59
N SER A 2 12.32 34.23 -43.43
CA SER A 2 13.31 34.20 -42.34
C SER A 2 14.27 33.04 -42.61
N HIS A 3 15.50 33.36 -43.01
CA HIS A 3 16.59 32.39 -43.08
C HIS A 3 17.00 32.07 -41.65
N PHE A 4 16.60 30.90 -41.14
CA PHE A 4 17.23 30.35 -39.95
C PHE A 4 18.65 29.91 -40.33
N PRO A 5 19.70 30.38 -39.63
CA PRO A 5 21.06 29.91 -39.88
C PRO A 5 21.16 28.42 -39.56
N ASP A 6 21.78 27.65 -40.46
CA ASP A 6 22.13 26.24 -40.27
C ASP A 6 23.12 26.13 -39.10
N LEU A 7 22.58 25.87 -37.90
CA LEU A 7 23.40 25.45 -36.76
C LEU A 7 23.83 23.99 -36.99
N PRO A 8 25.10 23.64 -36.69
CA PRO A 8 25.56 22.27 -36.82
C PRO A 8 24.71 21.35 -35.94
N ALA A 9 24.35 20.18 -36.47
CA ALA A 9 23.50 19.21 -35.78
C ALA A 9 24.10 18.84 -34.42
N GLU A 10 23.37 19.16 -33.35
CA GLU A 10 23.78 18.85 -31.98
C GLU A 10 23.94 17.33 -31.81
N PRO A 11 25.03 16.85 -31.18
CA PRO A 11 25.19 15.43 -30.88
C PRO A 11 24.03 14.95 -30.00
N GLY A 12 23.17 14.09 -30.56
CA GLY A 12 21.96 13.60 -29.91
C GLY A 12 20.67 13.86 -30.67
N GLN A 13 20.67 14.78 -31.65
CA GLN A 13 19.48 15.13 -32.43
C GLN A 13 18.89 13.92 -33.18
N GLU A 14 19.73 13.05 -33.72
CA GLU A 14 19.27 11.83 -34.40
C GLU A 14 18.69 10.79 -33.43
N HIS A 15 19.21 10.71 -32.20
CA HIS A 15 18.66 9.84 -31.16
C HIS A 15 17.30 10.34 -30.68
N LEU A 16 17.15 11.65 -30.49
CA LEU A 16 15.86 12.28 -30.18
C LEU A 16 14.85 12.04 -31.31
N ARG A 17 15.28 12.22 -32.57
CA ARG A 17 14.42 11.99 -33.73
C ARG A 17 13.94 10.54 -33.79
N ARG A 18 14.84 9.58 -33.55
CA ARG A 18 14.50 8.17 -33.45
C ARG A 18 13.56 7.88 -32.28
N ALA A 19 13.82 8.44 -31.10
CA ALA A 19 12.98 8.28 -29.91
C ALA A 19 11.56 8.79 -30.16
N LEU A 20 11.41 9.98 -30.72
CA LEU A 20 10.12 10.58 -31.09
C LEU A 20 9.37 9.73 -32.12
N HIS A 21 10.07 9.15 -33.10
CA HIS A 21 9.45 8.23 -34.07
C HIS A 21 9.07 6.86 -33.46
N SER A 22 9.74 6.44 -32.38
CA SER A 22 9.47 5.18 -31.69
C SER A 22 8.45 5.28 -30.56
N MET A 23 8.05 6.49 -30.19
CA MET A 23 7.04 6.67 -29.15
C MET A 23 5.70 6.13 -29.65
N PRO A 24 5.04 5.25 -28.89
CA PRO A 24 3.68 4.84 -29.22
C PRO A 24 2.80 6.08 -29.22
N GLN A 25 2.04 6.27 -30.30
CA GLN A 25 1.02 7.31 -30.36
C GLN A 25 -0.16 6.86 -29.51
N HIS A 26 -0.03 7.01 -28.20
CA HIS A 26 -1.14 6.91 -27.28
C HIS A 26 -1.87 8.24 -27.30
N GLU A 27 -2.88 8.33 -28.17
CA GLU A 27 -3.88 9.37 -28.04
C GLU A 27 -4.79 8.97 -26.87
N PRO A 28 -4.89 9.81 -25.83
CA PRO A 28 -5.82 9.55 -24.74
C PRO A 28 -7.26 9.52 -25.28
N ASP A 29 -8.11 8.70 -24.67
CA ASP A 29 -9.53 8.61 -25.00
C ASP A 29 -10.21 10.00 -24.93
N ASP A 30 -10.99 10.38 -25.94
CA ASP A 30 -11.77 11.63 -25.98
C ASP A 30 -12.69 11.80 -24.76
N ALA A 31 -13.18 10.67 -24.21
CA ALA A 31 -13.99 10.69 -22.99
C ALA A 31 -13.20 11.17 -21.76
N LEU A 32 -11.89 10.92 -21.72
CA LEU A 32 -11.01 11.39 -20.64
C LEU A 32 -10.86 12.91 -20.69
N TRP A 33 -10.68 13.50 -21.88
CA TRP A 33 -10.63 14.97 -22.01
C TRP A 33 -11.93 15.64 -21.62
N THR A 34 -13.06 15.03 -21.99
CA THR A 34 -14.38 15.51 -21.57
C THR A 34 -14.51 15.51 -20.06
N ARG A 35 -14.05 14.44 -19.38
CA ARG A 35 -14.08 14.35 -17.91
C ARG A 35 -13.19 15.39 -17.25
N ILE A 36 -11.96 15.58 -17.74
CA ILE A 36 -11.03 16.59 -17.20
C ILE A 36 -11.65 17.99 -17.34
N SER A 37 -12.21 18.31 -18.50
CA SER A 37 -12.83 19.62 -18.74
C SER A 37 -14.02 19.85 -17.81
N ALA A 38 -14.89 18.85 -17.63
CA ALA A 38 -16.01 18.92 -16.70
C ALA A 38 -15.56 19.13 -15.24
N HIS A 39 -14.43 18.51 -14.84
CA HIS A 39 -13.87 18.70 -13.51
C HIS A 39 -13.36 20.14 -13.31
N ILE A 40 -12.61 20.67 -14.28
CA ILE A 40 -12.11 22.05 -14.25
C ILE A 40 -13.26 23.06 -14.22
N ASP A 41 -14.33 22.84 -14.99
CA ASP A 41 -15.52 23.70 -14.99
C ASP A 41 -16.24 23.69 -13.63
N THR A 42 -16.21 22.55 -12.94
CA THR A 42 -16.78 22.42 -11.59
C THR A 42 -15.98 23.26 -10.59
N ASP A 43 -14.65 23.18 -10.61
CA ASP A 43 -13.79 23.97 -9.73
C ASP A 43 -13.94 25.49 -9.99
N ALA A 44 -14.07 25.87 -11.26
CA ALA A 44 -14.36 27.24 -11.64
C ALA A 44 -15.75 27.70 -11.18
N ALA A 45 -16.75 26.81 -11.13
CA ALA A 45 -18.07 27.11 -10.58
C ALA A 45 -18.03 27.29 -9.06
N VAL A 46 -17.31 26.41 -8.34
CA VAL A 46 -17.11 26.54 -6.89
C VAL A 46 -16.41 27.85 -6.54
N SER A 47 -15.32 28.18 -7.26
CA SER A 47 -14.57 29.42 -7.04
C SER A 47 -15.42 30.68 -7.25
N ARG A 48 -16.36 30.64 -8.21
CA ARG A 48 -17.33 31.72 -8.44
C ARG A 48 -18.43 31.78 -7.39
N ALA A 49 -18.84 30.64 -6.83
CA ALA A 49 -19.85 30.58 -5.79
C ALA A 49 -19.31 30.98 -4.40
N LEU A 50 -18.00 30.80 -4.17
CA LEU A 50 -17.35 31.07 -2.89
C LEU A 50 -17.61 32.49 -2.33
N PRO A 51 -17.50 33.59 -3.10
CA PRO A 51 -17.79 34.94 -2.60
C PRO A 51 -19.28 35.21 -2.35
N GLU A 52 -20.18 34.40 -2.92
CA GLU A 52 -21.64 34.50 -2.71
C GLU A 52 -22.09 33.73 -1.46
N LEU A 53 -21.20 32.95 -0.84
CA LEU A 53 -21.52 32.26 0.40
C LEU A 53 -21.74 33.30 1.50
N PRO A 54 -22.84 33.19 2.28
CA PRO A 54 -23.04 34.06 3.41
C PRO A 54 -21.87 33.89 4.38
N ALA A 55 -21.28 35.00 4.79
CA ALA A 55 -20.34 35.04 5.91
C ALA A 55 -21.14 34.83 7.21
N HIS A 56 -21.57 33.59 7.46
CA HIS A 56 -22.15 33.24 8.74
C HIS A 56 -21.05 32.68 9.62
N GLU A 57 -20.45 33.57 10.41
CA GLU A 57 -19.66 33.14 11.55
C GLU A 57 -20.64 32.57 12.59
N PRO A 58 -20.40 31.38 13.16
CA PRO A 58 -21.20 30.89 14.27
C PRO A 58 -21.04 31.85 15.45
N ASP A 59 -22.09 32.02 16.26
CA ASP A 59 -22.03 32.83 17.46
C ASP A 59 -20.92 32.33 18.41
N ASP A 60 -20.14 33.25 19.00
CA ASP A 60 -19.07 32.92 19.94
C ASP A 60 -19.57 32.06 21.12
N ASP A 61 -20.82 32.26 21.54
CA ASP A 61 -21.45 31.47 22.59
C ASP A 61 -21.65 30.01 22.16
N LEU A 62 -21.91 29.76 20.87
CA LEU A 62 -22.06 28.40 20.34
C LEU A 62 -20.72 27.66 20.36
N TRP A 63 -19.61 28.35 20.04
CA TRP A 63 -18.28 27.78 20.16
C TRP A 63 -17.92 27.45 21.61
N ALA A 64 -18.25 28.35 22.55
CA ALA A 64 -18.03 28.10 23.97
C ALA A 64 -18.79 26.86 24.47
N VAL A 65 -20.02 26.62 24.00
CA VAL A 65 -20.79 25.41 24.32
C VAL A 65 -20.14 24.14 23.76
N ILE A 66 -19.63 24.18 22.53
CA ILE A 66 -18.95 23.03 21.91
C ILE A 66 -17.66 22.69 22.67
N VAL A 67 -16.83 23.70 22.96
CA VAL A 67 -15.58 23.53 23.71
C VAL A 67 -15.87 22.98 25.10
N GLY A 68 -16.85 23.56 25.82
CA GLY A 68 -17.24 23.07 27.13
C GLY A 68 -17.74 21.62 27.13
N ARG A 69 -18.42 21.18 26.07
CA ARG A 69 -18.85 19.78 25.91
C ARG A 69 -17.68 18.84 25.65
N LEU A 70 -16.74 19.23 24.79
CA LEU A 70 -15.54 18.44 24.50
C LEU A 70 -14.65 18.29 25.73
N ASP A 71 -14.45 19.38 26.49
CA ASP A 71 -13.68 19.35 27.74
C ASP A 71 -14.36 18.48 28.81
N HIS A 72 -15.69 18.51 28.88
CA HIS A 72 -16.45 17.64 29.78
C HIS A 72 -16.31 16.15 29.41
N GLU A 73 -16.32 15.84 28.12
CA GLU A 73 -16.16 14.46 27.62
C GLU A 73 -14.72 13.96 27.80
N ALA A 74 -13.72 14.83 27.66
CA ALA A 74 -12.32 14.54 27.96
C ALA A 74 -12.03 14.36 29.47
N ALA A 75 -12.80 15.02 30.34
CA ALA A 75 -12.68 14.91 31.79
C ALA A 75 -13.42 13.70 32.38
N ALA A 76 -14.28 13.03 31.60
CA ALA A 76 -14.86 11.76 32.03
C ALA A 76 -13.74 10.71 32.11
N PRO A 77 -13.60 9.96 33.23
CA PRO A 77 -12.62 8.90 33.32
C PRO A 77 -12.92 7.87 32.23
N ALA A 78 -12.03 7.75 31.26
CA ALA A 78 -12.17 6.79 30.18
C ALA A 78 -12.49 5.40 30.78
N PRO A 79 -13.59 4.74 30.37
CA PRO A 79 -13.92 3.39 30.86
C PRO A 79 -12.89 2.34 30.41
N PHE A 80 -11.93 2.72 29.57
CA PHE A 80 -10.82 1.88 29.14
C PHE A 80 -9.58 2.11 30.01
N SER A 81 -9.69 1.82 31.31
CA SER A 81 -8.50 1.44 32.05
C SER A 81 -8.08 0.06 31.57
N LEU A 82 -7.08 0.02 30.68
CA LEU A 82 -6.31 -1.19 30.40
C LEU A 82 -5.86 -1.76 31.75
N HIS A 83 -6.44 -2.88 32.15
CA HIS A 83 -5.96 -3.66 33.28
C HIS A 83 -4.48 -3.94 33.02
N PRO A 84 -3.55 -3.52 33.89
CA PRO A 84 -2.17 -3.95 33.73
C PRO A 84 -2.17 -5.47 33.87
N ALA A 85 -1.74 -6.15 32.82
CA ALA A 85 -1.43 -7.57 32.84
C ALA A 85 -0.25 -7.79 33.78
N ALA A 86 -0.53 -7.81 35.08
CA ALA A 86 0.40 -8.27 36.09
C ALA A 86 0.51 -9.78 35.94
N GLU A 87 1.69 -10.19 35.52
CA GLU A 87 2.23 -11.54 35.51
C GLU A 87 1.78 -12.34 36.75
N ALA A 88 0.93 -13.34 36.53
CA ALA A 88 0.69 -14.41 37.48
C ALA A 88 1.40 -15.66 36.95
N GLU A 89 2.70 -15.69 37.16
CA GLU A 89 3.51 -16.90 37.22
C GLU A 89 3.02 -17.69 38.44
N ALA A 90 2.17 -18.70 38.23
CA ALA A 90 1.69 -19.60 39.28
C ALA A 90 2.03 -21.04 38.94
N ASP A 91 3.28 -21.34 39.29
CA ASP A 91 3.80 -22.54 39.91
C ASP A 91 2.85 -23.74 40.09
N ILE A 92 3.38 -24.87 39.63
CA ILE A 92 2.79 -26.20 39.64
C ILE A 92 3.04 -26.81 41.01
N VAL A 93 1.98 -27.14 41.77
CA VAL A 93 2.07 -28.11 42.87
C VAL A 93 0.93 -29.13 42.78
N PRO A 94 1.22 -30.44 42.67
CA PRO A 94 0.22 -31.49 42.74
C PRO A 94 0.07 -31.97 44.19
N LEU A 95 -1.15 -32.02 44.74
CA LEU A 95 -1.39 -32.73 46.00
C LEU A 95 -2.77 -33.40 46.06
N HIS A 96 -2.71 -34.74 45.99
CA HIS A 96 -3.44 -35.74 46.76
C HIS A 96 -4.97 -35.62 46.98
N ALA A 97 -5.61 -36.73 46.57
CA ALA A 97 -6.93 -37.21 46.93
C ALA A 97 -7.17 -37.38 48.45
N ALA A 98 -8.39 -37.06 48.89
CA ALA A 98 -9.22 -37.84 49.84
C ALA A 98 -10.66 -37.23 49.87
N PRO A 99 -11.68 -37.83 50.55
CA PRO A 99 -12.87 -38.35 49.87
C PRO A 99 -14.20 -37.68 50.26
N ALA A 100 -15.22 -38.04 49.47
CA ALA A 100 -16.66 -37.98 49.72
C ALA A 100 -17.16 -37.44 51.07
N ALA A 101 -17.85 -36.30 51.01
CA ALA A 101 -18.90 -35.94 51.95
C ALA A 101 -20.17 -35.60 51.16
N GLU A 102 -21.08 -36.54 51.27
CA GLU A 102 -22.49 -36.58 50.87
C GLU A 102 -23.26 -35.31 51.28
N MET A 103 -23.91 -34.64 50.31
CA MET A 103 -25.07 -33.79 50.59
C MET A 103 -26.04 -33.77 49.39
N PRO A 104 -27.34 -33.59 49.65
CA PRO A 104 -28.41 -34.19 48.88
C PRO A 104 -28.94 -33.35 47.72
N ALA A 105 -29.49 -34.08 46.76
CA ALA A 105 -30.14 -33.66 45.54
C ALA A 105 -31.17 -32.53 45.71
N GLU A 106 -30.95 -31.44 44.97
CA GLU A 106 -31.99 -30.49 44.58
C GLU A 106 -32.14 -30.57 43.05
N PRO A 107 -33.32 -30.94 42.51
CA PRO A 107 -33.49 -31.12 41.08
C PRO A 107 -33.78 -29.80 40.37
N ALA A 108 -32.73 -29.05 40.04
CA ALA A 108 -32.82 -27.97 39.06
C ALA A 108 -32.66 -28.54 37.65
N ALA A 109 -33.75 -28.54 36.91
CA ALA A 109 -33.83 -29.01 35.53
C ALA A 109 -32.84 -28.24 34.62
N PRO A 110 -32.03 -28.94 33.79
CA PRO A 110 -31.22 -28.27 32.78
C PRO A 110 -32.12 -27.86 31.60
N LEU A 111 -32.12 -26.57 31.29
CA LEU A 111 -32.53 -26.07 29.98
C LEU A 111 -31.63 -26.72 28.93
N GLN A 112 -32.21 -27.63 28.18
CA GLN A 112 -31.63 -28.30 27.04
C GLN A 112 -31.26 -27.26 25.98
N GLN A 113 -29.97 -26.99 25.83
CA GLN A 113 -29.46 -26.39 24.61
C GLN A 113 -29.48 -27.46 23.51
N PRO A 114 -30.05 -27.18 22.33
CA PRO A 114 -30.03 -28.12 21.22
C PRO A 114 -28.59 -28.33 20.74
N GLY A 115 -28.12 -29.56 20.87
CA GLY A 115 -26.84 -30.00 20.32
C GLY A 115 -26.84 -29.85 18.81
N VAL A 116 -26.14 -28.82 18.32
CA VAL A 116 -25.68 -28.77 16.93
C VAL A 116 -24.52 -29.76 16.85
N THR A 117 -24.86 -30.98 16.47
CA THR A 117 -23.88 -31.97 16.05
C THR A 117 -23.24 -31.48 14.76
N HIS A 118 -22.07 -30.84 14.87
CA HIS A 118 -21.17 -30.67 13.73
C HIS A 118 -20.65 -32.06 13.34
N ARG A 119 -21.47 -32.79 12.59
CA ARG A 119 -21.04 -33.94 11.81
C ARG A 119 -20.07 -33.42 10.77
N TRP A 120 -18.80 -33.64 11.10
CA TRP A 120 -17.73 -33.93 10.17
C TRP A 120 -18.26 -34.69 8.95
N LEU A 121 -18.47 -33.96 7.85
CA LEU A 121 -18.45 -34.52 6.50
C LEU A 121 -17.07 -34.19 5.94
N THR A 122 -16.11 -35.01 6.34
CA THR A 122 -14.96 -35.34 5.52
C THR A 122 -15.49 -35.81 4.17
N GLN A 123 -15.36 -34.98 3.14
CA GLN A 123 -15.56 -35.44 1.77
C GLN A 123 -14.37 -35.00 0.89
N PRO A 124 -13.56 -35.96 0.39
CA PRO A 124 -12.34 -35.70 -0.35
C PRO A 124 -12.67 -35.53 -1.84
N TRP A 125 -12.59 -34.31 -2.37
CA TRP A 125 -12.72 -34.07 -3.81
C TRP A 125 -11.77 -32.98 -4.32
N HIS A 126 -10.49 -33.07 -3.96
CA HIS A 126 -9.45 -32.13 -4.45
C HIS A 126 -8.38 -32.76 -5.35
N TRP A 127 -8.48 -34.06 -5.68
CA TRP A 127 -7.48 -34.73 -6.52
C TRP A 127 -7.79 -34.69 -8.03
N ALA A 128 -8.89 -34.06 -8.46
CA ALA A 128 -9.26 -33.98 -9.87
C ALA A 128 -8.96 -32.62 -10.54
N THR A 129 -8.64 -31.56 -9.79
CA THR A 129 -8.39 -30.21 -10.35
C THR A 129 -6.90 -29.85 -10.47
N THR A 130 -5.98 -30.65 -9.92
CA THR A 130 -4.54 -30.38 -10.02
C THR A 130 -3.92 -30.77 -11.37
N ALA A 131 -4.60 -31.60 -12.17
CA ALA A 131 -4.12 -31.92 -13.53
C ALA A 131 -4.39 -30.80 -14.55
N ALA A 132 -5.48 -30.04 -14.40
CA ALA A 132 -5.83 -28.98 -15.36
C ALA A 132 -4.97 -27.71 -15.19
N ALA A 133 -4.66 -27.33 -13.94
CA ALA A 133 -3.83 -26.15 -13.67
C ALA A 133 -2.37 -26.35 -14.11
N ALA A 134 -1.80 -27.55 -13.95
CA ALA A 134 -0.44 -27.84 -14.39
C ALA A 134 -0.27 -27.74 -15.92
N VAL A 135 -1.30 -28.09 -16.70
CA VAL A 135 -1.27 -27.97 -18.17
C VAL A 135 -1.33 -26.51 -18.61
N LEU A 136 -2.10 -25.65 -17.93
CA LEU A 136 -2.16 -24.22 -18.25
C LEU A 136 -0.84 -23.51 -17.93
N VAL A 137 -0.19 -23.82 -16.80
CA VAL A 137 1.11 -23.25 -16.46
C VAL A 137 2.20 -23.69 -17.45
N LEU A 138 2.19 -24.97 -17.87
CA LEU A 138 3.14 -25.45 -18.88
C LEU A 138 2.89 -24.82 -20.26
N ALA A 139 1.63 -24.59 -20.66
CA ALA A 139 1.30 -23.93 -21.93
C ALA A 139 1.75 -22.47 -21.95
N VAL A 140 1.55 -21.71 -20.86
CA VAL A 140 2.02 -20.32 -20.73
C VAL A 140 3.54 -20.24 -20.74
N VAL A 141 4.23 -21.11 -19.99
CA VAL A 141 5.70 -21.18 -19.99
C VAL A 141 6.26 -21.57 -21.36
N TRP A 142 5.54 -22.41 -22.13
CA TRP A 142 5.98 -22.78 -23.48
C TRP A 142 5.78 -21.64 -24.49
N TRP A 143 4.74 -20.82 -24.34
CA TRP A 143 4.51 -19.63 -25.17
C TRP A 143 5.47 -18.47 -24.87
N GLN A 144 6.01 -18.39 -23.65
CA GLN A 144 6.98 -17.36 -23.27
C GLN A 144 8.44 -17.70 -23.64
N ARG A 145 8.71 -18.85 -24.28
CA ARG A 145 10.06 -19.15 -24.74
C ARG A 145 10.41 -18.26 -25.95
N PRO A 146 11.40 -17.37 -25.84
CA PRO A 146 11.84 -16.56 -26.97
C PRO A 146 12.32 -17.50 -28.08
N LEU A 147 11.80 -17.30 -29.29
CA LEU A 147 12.27 -17.99 -30.48
C LEU A 147 13.79 -17.80 -30.56
N PRO A 148 14.57 -18.86 -30.82
CA PRO A 148 16.00 -18.72 -31.03
C PRO A 148 16.23 -17.83 -32.25
N VAL A 149 16.60 -16.57 -31.99
CA VAL A 149 17.04 -15.64 -33.03
C VAL A 149 18.28 -16.29 -33.64
N ALA A 150 18.15 -16.69 -34.91
CA ALA A 150 19.22 -17.30 -35.67
C ALA A 150 20.46 -16.41 -35.58
N ALA A 151 21.55 -16.98 -35.06
CA ALA A 151 22.83 -16.29 -34.95
C ALA A 151 23.22 -15.75 -36.34
N PRO A 152 23.54 -14.45 -36.48
CA PRO A 152 24.07 -13.94 -37.72
C PRO A 152 25.39 -14.66 -38.02
N ALA A 153 25.48 -15.18 -39.24
CA ALA A 153 26.64 -15.88 -39.76
C ALA A 153 27.91 -15.06 -39.53
N ALA A 154 28.96 -15.76 -39.07
CA ALA A 154 30.28 -15.21 -38.86
C ALA A 154 30.82 -14.57 -40.15
N VAL A 155 30.76 -13.24 -40.22
CA VAL A 155 31.50 -12.47 -41.22
C VAL A 155 32.93 -12.33 -40.70
N ALA A 156 33.87 -12.84 -41.49
CA ALA A 156 35.29 -12.82 -41.20
C ALA A 156 35.78 -11.39 -40.87
N ARG A 157 36.31 -11.22 -39.65
CA ARG A 157 37.02 -10.00 -39.26
C ARG A 157 38.34 -9.94 -40.01
N VAL A 158 38.43 -9.05 -40.99
CA VAL A 158 39.70 -8.53 -41.50
C VAL A 158 40.26 -7.61 -40.42
N SER A 159 41.38 -8.00 -39.81
CA SER A 159 42.18 -7.13 -38.95
C SER A 159 42.73 -5.97 -39.76
N THR A 160 42.19 -4.78 -39.53
CA THR A 160 42.87 -3.52 -39.84
C THR A 160 43.15 -2.83 -38.51
N ALA A 161 44.45 -2.66 -38.23
CA ALA A 161 44.94 -1.90 -37.10
C ALA A 161 44.73 -0.41 -37.37
N ALA A 162 43.93 0.25 -36.54
CA ALA A 162 43.75 1.70 -36.48
C ALA A 162 43.31 2.10 -35.05
N PRO A 163 43.58 3.34 -34.61
CA PRO A 163 43.97 3.65 -33.23
C PRO A 163 42.80 3.73 -32.24
N GLU A 164 43.11 3.44 -30.98
CA GLU A 164 42.23 3.47 -29.80
C GLU A 164 41.27 4.67 -29.78
N PRO A 165 39.95 4.44 -29.80
CA PRO A 165 38.99 5.41 -29.30
C PRO A 165 39.03 5.34 -27.78
N ALA A 166 39.48 6.44 -27.16
CA ALA A 166 39.36 6.69 -25.74
C ALA A 166 37.93 6.36 -25.28
N ALA A 167 37.81 5.47 -24.30
CA ALA A 167 36.55 5.11 -23.68
C ALA A 167 35.87 6.38 -23.16
N ALA A 168 34.82 6.80 -23.85
CA ALA A 168 33.96 7.89 -23.43
C ALA A 168 33.34 7.49 -22.08
N THR A 169 33.85 8.10 -21.02
CA THR A 169 33.29 7.99 -19.68
C THR A 169 32.02 8.83 -19.71
N GLU A 170 30.87 8.19 -19.89
CA GLU A 170 29.57 8.85 -19.78
C GLU A 170 29.46 9.48 -18.39
N THR A 171 29.70 10.79 -18.33
CA THR A 171 29.58 11.58 -17.12
C THR A 171 28.16 12.11 -17.09
N ILE A 172 27.28 11.38 -16.40
CA ILE A 172 25.92 11.85 -16.15
C ILE A 172 26.04 13.05 -15.21
N SER A 173 25.86 14.26 -15.76
CA SER A 173 25.82 15.50 -15.00
C SER A 173 24.42 15.67 -14.43
N TYR A 174 24.24 15.30 -13.16
CA TYR A 174 23.04 15.67 -12.40
C TYR A 174 23.11 17.16 -12.07
N GLY A 175 22.19 17.95 -12.62
CA GLY A 175 21.98 19.33 -12.19
C GLY A 175 21.21 19.31 -10.88
N GLU A 176 21.91 19.53 -9.76
CA GLU A 176 21.29 19.74 -8.47
C GLU A 176 20.89 21.23 -8.36
N GLU A 177 19.60 21.54 -8.42
CA GLU A 177 19.12 22.87 -8.06
C GLU A 177 19.29 23.05 -6.54
N VAL A 178 20.29 23.85 -6.16
CA VAL A 178 20.49 24.29 -4.77
C VAL A 178 19.37 25.25 -4.41
N LEU A 179 18.30 24.73 -3.81
CA LEU A 179 17.31 25.54 -3.12
C LEU A 179 18.01 26.32 -2.00
N PRO A 180 17.67 27.60 -1.78
CA PRO A 180 18.25 28.40 -0.71
C PRO A 180 18.09 27.69 0.64
N THR A 181 19.17 27.66 1.43
CA THR A 181 19.33 26.90 2.69
C THR A 181 18.22 27.16 3.71
N ASP A 182 17.51 28.28 3.56
CA ASP A 182 16.41 28.72 4.41
C ASP A 182 15.10 27.94 4.14
N GLN A 183 14.95 27.31 2.97
CA GLN A 183 13.83 26.41 2.61
C GLN A 183 14.21 24.91 2.69
N ALA A 184 15.50 24.58 2.75
CA ALA A 184 15.98 23.20 2.93
C ALA A 184 15.63 22.63 4.32
N ALA A 185 15.44 23.50 5.32
CA ALA A 185 15.03 23.08 6.67
C ALA A 185 13.57 22.59 6.73
N THR A 186 12.73 22.94 5.76
CA THR A 186 11.32 22.48 5.68
C THR A 186 11.09 21.45 4.58
N ALA A 187 11.96 21.39 3.56
CA ALA A 187 11.93 20.38 2.50
C ALA A 187 12.93 19.22 2.74
N THR A 188 13.24 18.93 4.01
CA THR A 188 13.71 17.58 4.35
C THR A 188 12.53 16.66 4.05
N PHE A 189 12.55 16.04 2.87
CA PHE A 189 11.72 14.89 2.57
C PHE A 189 11.92 13.94 3.75
N VAL A 190 10.90 13.84 4.61
CA VAL A 190 10.88 12.98 5.78
C VAL A 190 10.78 11.54 5.27
N GLY A 191 11.87 11.06 4.67
CA GLY A 191 11.96 9.74 4.05
C GLY A 191 12.18 8.61 5.04
N THR A 192 12.17 8.87 6.36
CA THR A 192 12.64 7.87 7.33
C THR A 192 11.87 7.79 8.64
N ALA A 193 10.72 8.45 8.77
CA ALA A 193 9.91 8.29 9.98
C ALA A 193 8.51 7.87 9.54
N PHE A 194 8.20 6.60 9.84
CA PHE A 194 6.86 6.05 10.04
C PHE A 194 5.74 7.01 9.66
N ASP A 195 5.04 6.76 8.55
CA ASP A 195 3.91 7.60 8.17
C ASP A 195 2.84 7.51 9.28
N PRO A 196 2.67 8.56 10.12
CA PRO A 196 1.73 8.50 11.24
C PRO A 196 0.31 8.33 10.73
N LEU A 197 0.02 8.78 9.50
CA LEU A 197 -1.26 8.63 8.86
C LEU A 197 -1.58 7.16 8.59
N GLN A 198 -0.57 6.37 8.22
CA GLN A 198 -0.75 4.95 7.99
C GLN A 198 -1.04 4.18 9.28
N ALA A 199 -0.30 4.46 10.36
CA ALA A 199 -0.59 3.87 11.67
C ALA A 199 -2.01 4.23 12.15
N GLN A 200 -2.45 5.46 11.89
CA GLN A 200 -3.81 5.91 12.19
C GLN A 200 -4.87 5.17 11.37
N GLY A 201 -4.61 4.90 10.10
CA GLY A 201 -5.49 4.11 9.23
C GLY A 201 -5.68 2.67 9.73
N VAL A 202 -4.61 2.00 10.16
CA VAL A 202 -4.70 0.64 10.73
C VAL A 202 -5.47 0.64 12.05
N ALA A 203 -5.20 1.60 12.94
CA ALA A 203 -5.94 1.74 14.19
C ALA A 203 -7.45 1.99 13.96
N PHE A 204 -7.80 2.77 12.93
CA PHE A 204 -9.18 2.98 12.53
C PHE A 204 -9.86 1.69 12.08
N ILE A 205 -9.18 0.89 11.26
CA ILE A 205 -9.66 -0.43 10.79
C ILE A 205 -9.89 -1.37 11.99
N ASP A 206 -8.94 -1.45 12.92
CA ASP A 206 -9.02 -2.31 14.10
C ASP A 206 -10.18 -1.90 15.04
N ALA A 207 -10.36 -0.59 15.24
CA ALA A 207 -11.49 -0.06 16.01
C ALA A 207 -12.83 -0.40 15.35
N HIS A 208 -12.93 -0.29 14.02
CA HIS A 208 -14.15 -0.65 13.28
C HIS A 208 -14.44 -2.14 13.34
N CYS A 209 -13.43 -3.01 13.26
CA CYS A 209 -13.61 -4.45 13.40
C CYS A 209 -14.14 -4.87 14.77
N THR A 210 -13.86 -4.08 15.82
CA THR A 210 -14.42 -4.32 17.16
C THR A 210 -15.93 -4.01 17.18
N SER A 211 -16.38 -3.02 16.40
CA SER A 211 -17.79 -2.64 16.30
C SER A 211 -18.60 -3.51 15.33
N LEU A 212 -17.97 -4.02 14.25
CA LEU A 212 -18.62 -4.71 13.13
C LEU A 212 -17.91 -6.05 12.84
N PRO A 213 -18.01 -7.05 13.75
CA PRO A 213 -17.22 -8.27 13.65
C PRO A 213 -17.60 -9.16 12.45
N THR A 214 -18.79 -9.00 11.88
CA THR A 214 -19.26 -9.80 10.74
C THR A 214 -18.52 -9.47 9.44
N VAL A 215 -18.23 -8.18 9.20
CA VAL A 215 -17.50 -7.74 7.98
C VAL A 215 -16.05 -8.19 8.04
N CYS A 216 -15.40 -8.08 9.21
CA CYS A 216 -14.01 -8.47 9.38
C CYS A 216 -13.77 -9.99 9.42
N GLN A 217 -14.83 -10.80 9.49
CA GLN A 217 -14.76 -12.26 9.38
C GLN A 217 -14.94 -12.76 7.93
N THR A 218 -15.21 -11.86 6.98
CA THR A 218 -15.26 -12.26 5.58
C THR A 218 -13.87 -12.68 5.09
N THR A 219 -13.82 -13.70 4.22
CA THR A 219 -12.56 -14.22 3.68
C THR A 219 -11.78 -13.15 2.94
N GLU A 220 -12.46 -12.33 2.14
CA GLU A 220 -11.87 -11.23 1.37
C GLU A 220 -11.17 -10.20 2.28
N PHE A 221 -11.83 -9.78 3.36
CA PHE A 221 -11.23 -8.87 4.33
C PHE A 221 -10.00 -9.48 5.02
N GLN A 222 -10.06 -10.77 5.38
CA GLN A 222 -8.93 -11.46 6.00
C GLN A 222 -7.74 -11.63 5.05
N GLU A 223 -8.00 -11.87 3.76
CA GLU A 223 -6.96 -11.92 2.72
C GLU A 223 -6.25 -10.57 2.61
N LEU A 224 -7.00 -9.47 2.47
CA LEU A 224 -6.42 -8.12 2.41
C LEU A 224 -5.68 -7.73 3.70
N ARG A 225 -6.16 -8.16 4.87
CA ARG A 225 -5.45 -7.95 6.14
C ARG A 225 -4.13 -8.71 6.19
N THR A 226 -4.11 -9.92 5.66
CA THR A 226 -2.88 -10.73 5.57
C THR A 226 -1.89 -10.09 4.60
N GLU A 227 -2.35 -9.62 3.44
CA GLU A 227 -1.54 -8.91 2.46
C GLU A 227 -0.94 -7.62 3.05
N LEU A 228 -1.73 -6.83 3.78
CA LEU A 228 -1.24 -5.63 4.44
C LEU A 228 -0.12 -5.95 5.45
N ALA A 229 -0.28 -7.01 6.25
CA ALA A 229 0.72 -7.44 7.21
C ALA A 229 2.01 -7.93 6.53
N GLU A 230 1.91 -8.60 5.37
CA GLU A 230 3.07 -9.01 4.57
C GLU A 230 3.83 -7.79 4.04
N LEU A 231 3.12 -6.81 3.49
CA LEU A 231 3.72 -5.57 2.98
C LEU A 231 4.40 -4.76 4.10
N GLU A 232 3.82 -4.72 5.30
CA GLU A 232 4.46 -4.09 6.47
C GLU A 232 5.74 -4.81 6.88
N ALA A 233 5.77 -6.14 6.83
CA ALA A 233 6.97 -6.91 7.10
C ALA A 233 8.06 -6.68 6.04
N GLU A 234 7.68 -6.57 4.76
CA GLU A 234 8.59 -6.22 3.66
C GLU A 234 9.16 -4.82 3.85
N GLU A 235 8.34 -3.83 4.20
CA GLU A 235 8.79 -2.46 4.48
C GLU A 235 9.80 -2.43 5.64
N GLN A 236 9.51 -3.12 6.74
CA GLN A 236 10.44 -3.20 7.89
C GLN A 236 11.77 -3.86 7.49
N ARG A 237 11.74 -4.83 6.57
CA ARG A 237 12.95 -5.45 6.04
C ARG A 237 13.74 -4.46 5.17
N LEU A 238 13.08 -3.76 4.26
CA LEU A 238 13.71 -2.72 3.43
C LEU A 238 14.32 -1.61 4.29
N GLN A 239 13.65 -1.20 5.37
CA GLN A 239 14.20 -0.23 6.32
C GLN A 239 15.45 -0.73 7.04
N LYS A 240 15.48 -2.00 7.45
CA LYS A 240 16.68 -2.62 8.04
C LYS A 240 17.82 -2.65 7.04
N ASP A 241 17.52 -2.98 5.78
CA ASP A 241 18.50 -2.98 4.70
C ASP A 241 19.00 -1.56 4.40
N ALA A 242 18.12 -0.55 4.37
CA ALA A 242 18.51 0.85 4.22
C ALA A 242 19.41 1.34 5.36
N LYS A 243 19.15 0.93 6.61
CA LYS A 243 20.04 1.23 7.75
C LYS A 243 21.41 0.59 7.61
N ARG A 244 21.50 -0.58 6.97
CA ARG A 244 22.74 -1.34 6.81
C ARG A 244 23.57 -0.87 5.62
N PHE A 245 22.92 -0.55 4.51
CA PHE A 245 23.56 -0.29 3.22
C PHE A 245 23.52 1.18 2.80
N GLY A 246 22.78 2.04 3.52
CA GLY A 246 22.55 3.44 3.16
C GLY A 246 21.41 3.60 2.15
N THR A 247 21.19 4.83 1.71
CA THR A 247 20.22 5.19 0.66
C THR A 247 20.73 4.74 -0.72
N SER A 248 20.39 3.51 -1.09
CA SER A 248 20.55 2.99 -2.45
C SER A 248 19.31 3.32 -3.28
N PRO A 249 19.47 3.76 -4.55
CA PRO A 249 18.33 4.09 -5.40
C PRO A 249 17.39 2.89 -5.65
N GLU A 250 17.89 1.66 -5.58
CA GLU A 250 17.03 0.47 -5.67
C GLU A 250 16.17 0.26 -4.42
N LEU A 251 16.69 0.59 -3.23
CA LEU A 251 15.92 0.48 -1.98
C LEU A 251 14.79 1.53 -1.95
N GLU A 252 15.07 2.74 -2.41
CA GLU A 252 14.07 3.81 -2.52
C GLU A 252 12.95 3.45 -3.50
N GLN A 253 13.28 2.88 -4.66
CA GLN A 253 12.27 2.40 -5.62
C GLN A 253 11.40 1.29 -5.04
N ASN A 254 12.00 0.32 -4.34
CA ASN A 254 11.24 -0.75 -3.69
C ASN A 254 10.35 -0.19 -2.57
N GLN A 255 10.82 0.78 -1.80
CA GLN A 255 10.04 1.44 -0.76
C GLN A 255 8.84 2.21 -1.35
N ALA A 256 9.03 2.92 -2.46
CA ALA A 256 7.95 3.60 -3.18
C ALA A 256 6.89 2.60 -3.72
N ARG A 257 7.32 1.43 -4.18
CA ARG A 257 6.40 0.36 -4.62
C ARG A 257 5.58 -0.19 -3.45
N VAL A 258 6.23 -0.53 -2.35
CA VAL A 258 5.55 -1.09 -1.16
C VAL A 258 4.56 -0.09 -0.57
N THR A 259 4.94 1.18 -0.44
CA THR A 259 4.03 2.22 0.07
C THR A 259 2.78 2.39 -0.81
N THR A 260 2.94 2.36 -2.14
CA THR A 260 1.81 2.41 -3.09
C THR A 260 0.89 1.20 -2.96
N GLN A 261 1.45 0.00 -2.81
CA GLN A 261 0.66 -1.24 -2.60
C GLN A 261 -0.10 -1.17 -1.28
N LYS A 262 0.54 -0.77 -0.18
CA LYS A 262 -0.12 -0.62 1.12
C LYS A 262 -1.27 0.38 1.08
N ALA A 263 -1.08 1.52 0.43
CA ALA A 263 -2.14 2.53 0.27
C ALA A 263 -3.34 1.98 -0.52
N THR A 264 -3.09 1.14 -1.52
CA THR A 264 -4.14 0.47 -2.30
C THR A 264 -4.91 -0.52 -1.45
N VAL A 265 -4.22 -1.44 -0.76
CA VAL A 265 -4.85 -2.44 0.13
C VAL A 265 -5.64 -1.77 1.26
N THR A 266 -5.11 -0.70 1.86
CA THR A 266 -5.80 0.07 2.91
C THR A 266 -7.09 0.69 2.39
N ARG A 267 -7.09 1.22 1.16
CA ARG A 267 -8.29 1.77 0.52
C ARG A 267 -9.35 0.69 0.32
N GLU A 268 -8.98 -0.49 -0.17
CA GLU A 268 -9.91 -1.61 -0.37
C GLU A 268 -10.52 -2.07 0.97
N LEU A 269 -9.70 -2.20 2.03
CA LEU A 269 -10.18 -2.52 3.38
C LEU A 269 -11.21 -1.51 3.90
N ILE A 270 -10.97 -0.21 3.68
CA ILE A 270 -11.90 0.84 4.08
C ILE A 270 -13.20 0.79 3.26
N GLN A 271 -13.11 0.48 1.96
CA GLN A 271 -14.31 0.33 1.13
C GLN A 271 -15.20 -0.81 1.61
N LEU A 272 -14.62 -1.97 1.95
CA LEU A 272 -15.35 -3.10 2.52
C LEU A 272 -15.99 -2.79 3.87
N LEU A 273 -15.44 -1.85 4.65
CA LEU A 273 -16.01 -1.43 5.93
C LEU A 273 -17.20 -0.48 5.79
N ILE A 274 -17.28 0.27 4.69
CA ILE A 274 -18.34 1.26 4.45
C ILE A 274 -19.50 0.66 3.62
N SER A 275 -19.24 -0.40 2.86
CA SER A 275 -20.23 -1.13 2.05
C SER A 275 -21.21 -1.95 2.89
#